data_AF-A0A3A8FDV3-F1
#
_entry.id   AF-A0A3A8FDV3-F1
#
_cell.length_a   1.000
_cell.length_b   1.000
_cell.length_c   1.000
_cell.angle_alpha   90.00
_cell.angle_beta   90.00
_cell.angle_gamma   90.00
#
_symmetry.space_group_name_H-M   'P 1'
#
loop_
_entity.id
_entity.type
_entity.pdbx_description
1 polymer ?
#
loop_
_entity_poly.entity_id
_entity_poly.type
_entity_poly.pdbx_seq_one_letter_code
_entity_poly.pdbx_strand_id
1 'polypeptide(L)' 'MQKFQIGDRVTLASMPEYVFVVIKAKIDGSYVIESLEGNNSVLSYDNVSAEMLKSFFDKNTVIKSSILW' A
#
# COMPACT_ATOMS: atom_id res chain seq x y z
N MET A 1 12.54 -0.68 11.41
CA MET A 1 11.75 0.29 10.64
C MET A 1 11.13 -0.43 9.47
N GLN A 2 9.80 -0.42 9.37
CA GLN A 2 9.09 -0.99 8.22
C GLN A 2 9.42 -0.15 6.98
N LYS A 3 9.79 -0.81 5.88
CA LYS A 3 10.04 -0.18 4.59
C LYS A 3 9.06 -0.76 3.59
N PHE A 4 8.52 0.12 2.76
CA PHE A 4 7.63 -0.25 1.67
C PHE A 4 8.34 -0.03 0.35
N GLN A 5 7.98 -0.81 -0.65
CA GLN A 5 8.50 -0.73 -2.00
C GLN A 5 7.44 -0.19 -2.94
N ILE A 6 7.87 0.37 -4.06
CA ILE A 6 6.95 0.78 -5.13
C ILE A 6 6.17 -0.47 -5.59
N GLY A 7 4.85 -0.35 -5.68
CA GLY A 7 3.93 -1.45 -5.99
C GLY A 7 3.32 -2.12 -4.76
N ASP A 8 3.84 -1.89 -3.55
CA ASP A 8 3.24 -2.44 -2.33
C ASP A 8 1.83 -1.90 -2.12
N ARG A 9 0.91 -2.81 -1.82
CA ARG A 9 -0.43 -2.46 -1.36
C ARG A 9 -0.38 -2.16 0.14
N VAL A 10 -0.90 -1.01 0.51
CA VAL A 10 -0.87 -0.50 1.87
C VAL A 10 -2.20 0.12 2.24
N THR A 11 -2.45 0.26 3.53
CA THR A 11 -3.54 1.08 4.07
C THR A 11 -2.96 2.17 4.96
N LEU A 12 -3.72 3.25 5.13
CA LEU A 12 -3.41 4.25 6.16
C LEU A 12 -3.86 3.71 7.52
N ALA A 13 -3.04 3.89 8.55
CA ALA A 13 -3.38 3.47 9.91
C ALA A 13 -4.69 4.10 10.42
N SER A 14 -4.98 5.32 9.97
CA SER A 14 -6.22 6.07 10.28
C SER A 14 -7.41 5.71 9.40
N MET A 15 -7.20 5.06 8.25
CA MET A 15 -8.23 4.71 7.26
C MET A 15 -7.99 3.29 6.71
N PRO A 16 -8.19 2.25 7.54
CA PRO A 16 -7.84 0.87 7.19
C PRO A 16 -8.74 0.26 6.10
N GLU A 17 -9.88 0.88 5.81
CA GLU A 17 -10.84 0.44 4.79
C GLU A 17 -10.42 0.80 3.35
N TYR A 18 -9.47 1.73 3.17
CA TYR A 18 -8.98 2.16 1.87
C TYR A 18 -7.61 1.55 1.56
N VAL A 19 -7.51 0.92 0.39
CA VAL A 19 -6.27 0.32 -0.11
C VAL A 19 -5.62 1.28 -1.10
N PHE A 20 -4.34 1.55 -0.85
CA PHE A 20 -3.48 2.36 -1.69
C PHE A 20 -2.31 1.52 -2.21
N VAL A 21 -1.62 2.04 -3.22
CA VAL A 21 -0.36 1.53 -3.75
C VAL A 21 0.71 2.57 -3.55
N VAL A 22 1.88 2.13 -3.08
CA VAL A 22 3.08 2.97 -3.07
C VAL A 22 3.54 3.19 -4.51
N ILE A 23 3.54 4.44 -4.96
CA ILE A 23 4.01 4.81 -6.31
C ILE A 23 5.40 5.44 -6.30
N LYS A 24 5.85 5.95 -5.13
CA LYS A 24 7.19 6.53 -4.97
C LYS A 24 7.68 6.40 -3.53
N ALA A 25 8.95 6.08 -3.37
CA ALA A 25 9.68 6.22 -2.11
C ALA A 25 10.65 7.40 -2.22
N LYS A 26 10.62 8.33 -1.26
CA LYS A 26 11.48 9.52 -1.23
C LYS A 26 12.73 9.27 -0.40
N ILE A 27 13.78 10.04 -0.68
CA ILE A 27 15.07 9.94 0.03
C ILE A 27 14.97 10.28 1.52
N ASP A 28 14.00 11.12 1.88
CA ASP A 28 13.68 11.50 3.28
C ASP A 28 12.95 10.39 4.06
N GLY A 29 12.54 9.30 3.38
CA GLY A 29 11.87 8.16 4.01
C GLY A 29 10.34 8.23 4.01
N SER A 30 9.75 9.29 3.44
CA SER A 30 8.32 9.38 3.14
C SER A 30 7.97 8.75 1.79
N TYR A 31 6.68 8.46 1.60
CA TYR A 31 6.13 7.77 0.44
C TYR A 31 5.04 8.59 -0.22
N VAL A 32 4.87 8.35 -1.52
CA VAL A 32 3.71 8.76 -2.29
C VAL A 32 2.82 7.54 -2.50
N ILE A 33 1.55 7.64 -2.14
CA ILE A 33 0.58 6.55 -2.28
C ILE A 33 -0.65 6.99 -3.07
N GLU A 34 -1.24 6.06 -3.83
CA GLU A 34 -2.41 6.31 -4.66
C GLU A 34 -3.47 5.20 -4.52
N SER A 35 -4.76 5.57 -4.58
CA SER A 35 -5.88 4.62 -4.48
C SER A 35 -6.00 3.71 -5.71
N LEU A 36 -6.28 2.43 -5.50
CA LEU A 36 -6.67 1.47 -6.54
C LEU A 36 -8.19 1.58 -6.77
N GLU A 37 -8.64 2.02 -7.96
CA GLU A 37 -10.06 2.19 -8.38
C GLU A 37 -10.81 3.40 -7.77
N GLY A 38 -11.69 4.13 -8.47
CA GLY A 38 -12.20 4.01 -9.84
C GLY A 38 -12.96 5.26 -10.32
N ASN A 39 -13.00 5.45 -11.64
CA ASN A 39 -13.86 6.30 -12.48
C ASN A 39 -14.13 7.79 -12.17
N ASN A 40 -13.65 8.43 -11.09
CA ASN A 40 -13.78 9.90 -11.03
C ASN A 40 -12.74 10.68 -10.23
N SER A 41 -12.09 10.09 -9.21
CA SER A 41 -11.03 10.80 -8.47
C SER A 41 -10.00 9.82 -7.91
N VAL A 42 -8.76 9.94 -8.38
CA VAL A 42 -7.61 9.26 -7.75
C VAL A 42 -7.25 10.05 -6.49
N LEU A 43 -7.29 9.39 -5.32
CA LEU A 43 -6.74 9.95 -4.09
C LEU A 43 -5.23 9.71 -4.10
N SER A 44 -4.46 10.79 -4.03
CA SER A 44 -2.99 10.76 -4.04
C SER A 44 -2.45 11.55 -2.85
N TYR A 45 -1.53 10.94 -2.10
CA TYR A 45 -0.89 11.55 -0.94
C TYR A 45 0.63 11.51 -1.12
N ASP A 46 1.29 12.67 -1.09
CA ASP A 46 2.70 12.80 -1.48
C ASP A 46 3.71 12.65 -0.34
N ASN A 47 3.30 12.85 0.92
CA ASN A 47 4.24 12.91 2.05
C ASN A 47 3.77 12.08 3.23
N VAL A 48 3.67 10.76 3.01
CA VAL A 48 3.19 9.81 4.02
C VAL A 48 4.39 9.11 4.66
N SER A 49 4.52 9.20 5.98
CA SER A 49 5.57 8.51 6.73
C SER A 49 5.33 7.00 6.79
N ALA A 50 6.40 6.21 6.88
CA ALA A 50 6.31 4.75 7.03
C ALA A 50 5.40 4.31 8.19
N GLU A 51 5.40 5.07 9.29
CA GLU A 51 4.62 4.79 10.50
C GLU A 51 3.11 4.94 10.30
N MET A 52 2.69 5.69 9.28
CA MET A 52 1.28 5.87 8.92
C MET A 52 0.76 4.74 8.04
N LEU A 53 1.64 3.89 7.51
CA LEU A 53 1.31 2.83 6.58
C LEU A 53 1.23 1.47 7.26
N LYS A 54 0.32 0.63 6.79
CA LYS A 54 0.24 -0.79 7.15
C LYS A 54 0.22 -1.62 5.88
N SER A 55 0.97 -2.73 5.89
CA SER A 55 0.95 -3.70 4.78
C SER A 55 -0.46 -4.25 4.60
N PHE A 56 -1.02 -4.13 3.39
CA PHE A 56 -2.28 -4.76 3.06
C PHE A 56 -2.02 -6.21 2.63
N PHE A 57 -2.33 -7.15 3.50
CA PHE A 57 -2.33 -8.58 3.16
C PHE A 57 -3.75 -8.99 2.77
N ASP A 58 -3.97 -9.18 1.46
CA ASP A 58 -5.19 -9.82 1.00
C ASP A 58 -5.17 -11.29 1.44
N LYS A 59 -6.07 -11.67 2.36
CA LYS A 59 -6.15 -13.04 2.88
C LYS A 59 -6.49 -14.06 1.79
N ASN A 60 -6.96 -13.64 0.61
CA ASN A 60 -7.22 -14.52 -0.53
C ASN A 60 -6.00 -14.80 -1.42
N THR A 61 -4.87 -14.11 -1.22
CA THR A 61 -3.63 -14.33 -1.99
C THR A 61 -2.86 -15.58 -1.55
N VAL A 62 -3.04 -16.06 -0.31
CA VAL A 62 -2.22 -17.14 0.26
C VAL A 62 -2.66 -18.54 -0.19
N ILE A 63 -3.85 -18.71 -0.76
CA ILE A 63 -4.37 -20.05 -1.15
C ILE A 63 -3.88 -20.58 -2.51
N LYS A 64 -3.10 -19.82 -3.31
CA LYS A 64 -2.63 -20.29 -4.62
C LYS A 64 -1.23 -20.92 -4.63
N SER A 65 -0.47 -20.85 -3.53
CA SER A 65 0.93 -21.28 -3.51
C SER A 65 1.16 -22.68 -2.93
N SER A 66 0.12 -23.38 -2.49
CA SER A 66 0.24 -24.62 -1.70
C SER A 66 -0.22 -25.89 -2.42
N ILE A 67 0.00 -25.99 -3.75
CA ILE A 67 -0.26 -27.24 -4.48
C ILE A 67 0.84 -27.45 -5.53
N LEU A 68 2.01 -27.83 -5.05
CA LEU A 68 3.02 -28.52 -5.85
C LEU A 68 3.59 -29.59 -4.93
N TRP A 69 3.08 -30.82 -5.05
CA TRP A 69 3.74 -32.13 -4.92
C TRP A 69 2.83 -33.18 -5.56
#